data_AF-A0A941HNZ4-F1
#
_entry.id   AF-A0A941HNZ4-F1
#
_cell.length_a   1.000
_cell.length_b   1.000
_cell.length_c   1.000
_cell.angle_alpha   90.00
_cell.angle_beta   90.00
_cell.angle_gamma   90.00
#
_symmetry.space_group_name_H-M   'P 1'
#
loop_
_entity.id
_entity.type
_entity.pdbx_description
1 polymer ?
#
loop_
_entity_poly.entity_id
_entity_poly.type
_entity_poly.pdbx_seq_one_letter_code
_entity_poly.pdbx_strand_id
1 'polypeptide(L)'
;MYTMMILILCSSMALRNFRLFDSHRYLERGVYSLDRRVMEFSGILSGVEEELDLRFATLEEAMVFFRAGRSFPYKNFTISLDPDYNGLEVNMLKVVDNVSRYARRVEVLHLGGVFLLVARGV
;
A
#
# COMPACT_ATOMS: atom_id res chain seq x y z
N MET A 1 29.61 50.02 8.59
CA MET A 1 28.51 49.37 9.33
C MET A 1 27.38 48.88 8.43
N TYR A 2 26.85 49.70 7.51
CA TYR A 2 25.75 49.30 6.62
C TYR A 2 26.01 48.07 5.75
N THR A 3 27.23 47.90 5.23
CA THR A 3 27.65 46.73 4.45
C THR A 3 27.60 45.43 5.25
N MET A 4 27.92 45.47 6.53
CA MET A 4 27.84 44.32 7.44
C MET A 4 26.37 43.92 7.71
N MET A 5 25.48 44.90 7.89
CA MET A 5 24.04 44.61 8.04
C MET A 5 23.43 43.99 6.79
N ILE A 6 23.83 44.43 5.60
CA ILE A 6 23.34 43.86 4.32
C ILE A 6 23.81 42.40 4.17
N LEU A 7 25.05 42.10 4.52
CA LEU A 7 25.58 40.72 4.48
C LEU A 7 24.87 39.79 5.49
N ILE A 8 24.53 40.29 6.67
CA ILE A 8 23.76 39.54 7.67
C ILE A 8 22.33 39.28 7.15
N LEU A 9 21.71 40.27 6.50
CA LEU A 9 20.37 40.10 5.92
C LEU A 9 20.38 39.05 4.80
N CYS A 10 21.33 39.15 3.86
CA CYS A 10 21.47 38.20 2.75
C CYS A 10 21.75 36.77 3.22
N SER A 11 22.60 36.60 4.22
CA SER A 11 22.90 35.28 4.80
C SER A 11 21.68 34.68 5.51
N SER A 12 20.87 35.49 6.21
CA SER A 12 19.63 35.03 6.83
C SER A 12 18.58 34.57 5.80
N MET A 13 18.46 35.29 4.67
CA MET A 13 17.57 34.91 3.57
C MET A 13 18.04 33.65 2.84
N ALA A 14 19.34 33.51 2.60
CA ALA A 14 19.92 32.33 1.97
C ALA A 14 19.69 31.07 2.83
N LEU A 15 19.91 31.15 4.15
CA LEU A 15 19.66 30.05 5.08
C LEU A 15 18.18 29.64 5.13
N ARG A 16 17.27 30.61 5.12
CA ARG A 16 15.82 30.33 5.10
C ARG A 16 15.39 29.63 3.82
N ASN A 17 15.87 30.09 2.67
CA ASN A 17 15.58 29.46 1.38
C ASN A 17 16.18 28.05 1.29
N PHE A 18 17.42 27.85 1.77
CA PHE A 18 18.04 26.52 1.79
C PHE A 18 17.21 25.52 2.60
N ARG A 19 16.73 25.91 3.79
CA ARG A 19 15.85 25.05 4.61
C ARG A 19 14.52 24.73 3.93
N LEU A 20 13.93 25.70 3.22
CA LEU A 20 12.71 25.50 2.44
C LEU A 20 12.93 24.49 1.31
N PHE A 21 14.01 24.66 0.53
CA PHE A 21 14.37 23.73 -0.55
C PHE A 21 14.63 22.31 -0.02
N ASP A 22 15.33 22.18 1.09
CA ASP A 22 15.63 20.87 1.67
C ASP A 22 14.33 20.20 2.16
N SER A 23 13.44 20.95 2.82
CA SER A 23 12.14 20.43 3.25
C SER A 23 11.26 19.96 2.08
N HIS A 24 11.24 20.70 0.96
CA HIS A 24 10.52 20.27 -0.24
C HIS A 24 11.12 19.00 -0.84
N ARG A 25 12.45 18.92 -0.90
CA ARG A 25 13.14 17.72 -1.41
C ARG A 25 12.84 16.48 -0.56
N TYR A 26 12.73 16.62 0.76
CA TYR A 26 12.34 15.51 1.64
C TYR A 26 10.88 15.10 1.41
N LEU A 27 9.97 16.06 1.25
CA LEU A 27 8.57 15.79 0.96
C LEU A 27 8.40 15.09 -0.40
N GLU A 28 9.03 15.60 -1.46
CA GLU A 28 9.00 14.99 -2.78
C GLU A 28 9.53 13.57 -2.75
N ARG A 29 10.69 13.33 -2.12
CA ARG A 29 11.23 11.98 -1.94
C ARG A 29 10.27 11.06 -1.18
N GLY A 30 9.60 11.58 -0.16
CA GLY A 30 8.56 10.87 0.58
C GLY A 30 7.40 10.46 -0.32
N VAL A 31 6.86 11.41 -1.08
CA VAL A 31 5.75 11.21 -2.02
C VAL A 31 6.12 10.20 -3.10
N TYR A 32 7.27 10.36 -3.76
CA TYR A 32 7.75 9.39 -4.76
C TYR A 32 7.95 7.98 -4.17
N SER A 33 8.40 7.89 -2.91
CA SER A 33 8.56 6.58 -2.24
C SER A 33 7.23 5.92 -1.90
N LEU A 34 6.16 6.71 -1.71
CA LEU A 34 4.81 6.21 -1.48
C LEU A 34 4.17 5.78 -2.79
N ASP A 35 4.24 6.62 -3.82
CA ASP A 35 3.70 6.31 -5.16
C ASP A 35 4.29 5.03 -5.73
N ARG A 36 5.61 4.87 -5.62
CA ARG A 36 6.28 3.64 -6.05
C ARG A 36 5.76 2.41 -5.30
N ARG A 37 5.57 2.50 -3.97
CA ARG A 37 5.02 1.41 -3.16
C ARG A 37 3.56 1.12 -3.45
N VAL A 38 2.77 2.11 -3.88
CA VAL A 38 1.37 1.92 -4.29
C VAL A 38 1.33 1.21 -5.64
N MET A 39 2.13 1.66 -6.62
CA MET A 39 2.22 1.02 -7.94
C MET A 39 2.72 -0.43 -7.85
N GLU A 40 3.79 -0.69 -7.10
CA GLU A 40 4.31 -2.05 -6.90
C GLU A 40 3.26 -2.95 -6.25
N PHE A 41 2.52 -2.45 -5.25
CA PHE A 41 1.43 -3.20 -4.62
C PHE A 41 0.25 -3.47 -5.56
N SER A 42 -0.13 -2.51 -6.41
CA SER A 42 -1.17 -2.71 -7.41
C SER A 42 -0.81 -3.82 -8.39
N GLY A 43 0.44 -3.87 -8.85
CA GLY A 43 0.91 -4.96 -9.72
C GLY A 43 0.92 -6.32 -9.02
N ILE A 44 1.17 -6.35 -7.71
CA ILE A 44 1.06 -7.58 -6.91
C ILE A 44 -0.40 -8.02 -6.80
N LEU A 45 -1.34 -7.10 -6.56
CA LEU A 45 -2.76 -7.41 -6.46
C LEU A 45 -3.29 -8.05 -7.74
N SER A 46 -2.96 -7.51 -8.92
CA SER A 46 -3.35 -8.12 -10.19
C SER A 46 -2.83 -9.55 -10.34
N GLY A 47 -1.60 -9.82 -9.89
CA GLY A 47 -1.07 -11.17 -9.89
C GLY A 47 -1.74 -12.11 -8.87
N VAL A 48 -2.26 -11.58 -7.76
CA VAL A 48 -3.04 -12.36 -6.79
C VAL A 48 -4.45 -12.62 -7.30
N GLU A 49 -5.07 -11.66 -8.00
CA GLU A 49 -6.37 -11.83 -8.70
C GLU A 49 -6.30 -13.00 -9.68
N GLU A 50 -5.29 -13.02 -10.56
CA GLU A 50 -5.09 -14.12 -11.52
C GLU A 50 -4.93 -15.48 -10.82
N GLU A 51 -4.18 -15.55 -9.71
CA GLU A 51 -4.00 -16.79 -8.95
C GLU A 51 -5.30 -17.23 -8.25
N LEU A 52 -6.14 -16.28 -7.82
CA LEU A 52 -7.45 -16.56 -7.26
C LEU A 52 -8.40 -17.12 -8.34
N ASP A 53 -8.44 -16.49 -9.52
CA ASP A 53 -9.24 -16.95 -10.67
C ASP A 53 -8.85 -18.36 -11.11
N LEU A 54 -7.56 -18.69 -11.06
CA LEU A 54 -7.06 -20.03 -11.41
C LEU A 54 -7.44 -21.10 -10.37
N ARG A 55 -7.53 -20.73 -9.09
CA ARG A 55 -7.75 -21.68 -7.99
C ARG A 55 -9.21 -21.87 -7.62
N PHE A 56 -10.03 -20.85 -7.78
CA PHE A 56 -11.40 -20.83 -7.31
C PHE A 56 -12.34 -20.42 -8.43
N ALA A 57 -13.40 -21.18 -8.63
CA ALA A 57 -14.41 -20.83 -9.63
C ALA A 57 -15.41 -19.79 -9.11
N THR A 58 -15.55 -19.70 -7.77
CA THR A 58 -16.51 -18.79 -7.13
C THR A 58 -15.93 -18.15 -5.87
N LEU A 59 -16.47 -16.98 -5.53
CA LEU A 59 -16.14 -16.28 -4.29
C LEU A 59 -16.44 -17.12 -3.05
N GLU A 60 -17.52 -17.89 -3.06
CA GLU A 60 -17.90 -18.74 -1.93
C GLU A 60 -16.85 -19.81 -1.64
N GLU A 61 -16.33 -20.49 -2.67
CA GLU A 61 -15.26 -21.48 -2.53
C GLU A 61 -13.97 -20.86 -1.96
N ALA A 62 -13.58 -19.69 -2.49
CA ALA A 62 -12.44 -18.95 -1.99
C ALA A 62 -12.63 -18.59 -0.50
N MET A 63 -13.80 -18.07 -0.13
CA MET A 63 -14.09 -17.68 1.25
C MET A 63 -14.16 -18.88 2.20
N VAL A 64 -14.68 -20.03 1.77
CA VAL A 64 -14.65 -21.27 2.56
C VAL A 64 -13.22 -21.70 2.83
N PHE A 65 -12.34 -21.65 1.82
CA PHE A 65 -10.92 -21.95 1.98
C PHE A 65 -10.26 -21.05 3.04
N PHE A 66 -10.48 -19.74 2.96
CA PHE A 66 -9.90 -18.77 3.89
C PHE A 66 -10.50 -18.86 5.30
N ARG A 67 -11.82 -19.10 5.42
CA ARG A 67 -12.50 -19.31 6.72
C ARG A 67 -12.06 -20.58 7.43
N ALA A 68 -11.58 -21.59 6.70
CA ALA A 68 -10.93 -22.75 7.28
C ALA A 68 -9.55 -22.45 7.91
N GLY A 69 -9.15 -21.17 7.99
CA GLY A 69 -7.86 -20.73 8.53
C GLY A 69 -6.69 -20.94 7.59
N ARG A 70 -6.95 -21.25 6.32
CA ARG A 70 -5.90 -21.45 5.32
C ARG A 70 -5.47 -20.12 4.74
N SER A 71 -4.18 -20.00 4.50
CA SER A 71 -3.55 -18.90 3.77
C SER A 71 -2.79 -19.47 2.58
N PHE A 72 -2.61 -18.69 1.53
CA PHE A 72 -1.70 -19.08 0.45
C PHE A 72 -0.57 -18.06 0.27
N PRO A 73 0.65 -18.52 -0.02
CA PRO A 73 1.76 -17.64 -0.36
C PRO A 73 1.70 -17.23 -1.83
N TYR A 74 1.99 -15.96 -2.11
CA TYR A 74 2.22 -15.44 -3.45
C TYR A 74 3.49 -14.59 -3.45
N LYS A 75 4.55 -15.07 -4.11
CA LYS A 75 5.89 -14.47 -4.06
C LYS A 75 6.34 -14.25 -2.61
N ASN A 76 6.57 -13.00 -2.20
CA ASN A 76 6.95 -12.61 -0.85
C ASN A 76 5.75 -12.28 0.05
N PHE A 77 4.53 -12.49 -0.42
CA PHE A 77 3.31 -12.11 0.29
C PHE A 77 2.58 -13.34 0.80
N THR A 78 1.93 -13.19 1.95
CA THR A 78 1.01 -14.18 2.50
C THR A 78 -0.39 -13.59 2.48
N ILE A 79 -1.34 -14.28 1.85
CA ILE A 79 -2.74 -13.87 1.78
C ILE A 79 -3.55 -14.75 2.73
N SER A 80 -4.26 -14.10 3.65
CA SER A 80 -5.12 -14.76 4.64
C SER A 80 -6.44 -14.02 4.80
N LEU A 81 -7.40 -14.65 5.47
CA LEU A 81 -8.61 -13.97 5.92
C LEU A 81 -8.28 -12.87 6.95
N ASP A 82 -8.97 -11.72 6.91
CA ASP A 82 -8.95 -10.75 8.00
C ASP A 82 -10.13 -11.01 8.98
N PRO A 83 -9.91 -11.59 10.17
CA PRO A 83 -11.00 -11.93 11.09
C PRO A 83 -11.71 -10.69 11.65
N ASP A 84 -11.06 -9.53 11.70
CA ASP A 84 -11.58 -8.33 12.37
C ASP A 84 -12.72 -7.66 11.56
N TYR A 85 -12.76 -7.86 10.24
CA TYR A 85 -13.69 -7.18 9.34
C TYR A 85 -14.80 -8.09 8.78
N ASN A 86 -14.62 -9.41 8.79
CA ASN A 86 -15.55 -10.35 8.18
C ASN A 86 -16.87 -10.56 8.95
N GLY A 87 -17.09 -9.81 10.05
CA GLY A 87 -18.38 -9.74 10.75
C GLY A 87 -19.42 -8.82 10.08
N LEU A 88 -19.03 -8.02 9.08
CA LEU A 88 -19.86 -6.98 8.46
C LEU A 88 -19.93 -7.16 6.93
N GLU A 89 -20.54 -8.25 6.41
CA GLU A 89 -20.87 -8.50 4.98
C GLU A 89 -19.80 -8.26 3.89
N VAL A 90 -18.58 -7.83 4.26
CA VAL A 90 -17.50 -7.45 3.36
C VAL A 90 -16.40 -8.49 3.51
N ASN A 91 -16.08 -9.15 2.40
CA ASN A 91 -15.05 -10.18 2.33
C ASN A 91 -13.67 -9.52 2.29
N MET A 92 -13.01 -9.43 3.45
CA MET A 92 -11.69 -8.80 3.57
C MET A 92 -10.59 -9.84 3.69
N LEU A 93 -9.56 -9.68 2.86
CA LEU A 93 -8.29 -10.38 2.92
C LEU A 93 -7.20 -9.48 3.48
N LYS A 94 -6.29 -10.10 4.23
CA LYS A 94 -5.07 -9.51 4.72
C LYS A 94 -3.92 -10.01 3.86
N VAL A 95 -3.23 -9.08 3.21
CA VAL A 95 -2.03 -9.33 2.42
C VAL A 95 -0.83 -8.84 3.21
N VAL A 96 0.00 -9.77 3.69
CA VAL A 96 1.18 -9.47 4.50
C VAL A 96 2.43 -9.63 3.64
N ASP A 97 3.22 -8.58 3.51
CA ASP A 97 4.58 -8.67 2.96
C ASP A 97 5.50 -9.33 4.00
N ASN A 98 6.05 -10.50 3.68
CA ASN A 98 6.94 -11.22 4.58
C ASN A 98 8.31 -10.55 4.74
N VAL A 99 8.70 -9.67 3.81
CA VAL A 99 9.98 -8.94 3.86
C VAL A 99 9.84 -7.69 4.73
N SER A 100 8.87 -6.83 4.42
CA SER A 100 8.67 -5.57 5.14
C SER A 100 7.80 -5.70 6.39
N ARG A 101 7.16 -6.86 6.60
CA ARG A 101 6.15 -7.14 7.63
C ARG A 101 4.95 -6.18 7.58
N TYR A 102 4.76 -5.50 6.46
CA TYR A 102 3.65 -4.60 6.27
C TYR A 102 2.41 -5.40 5.87
N ALA A 103 1.31 -5.19 6.59
CA ALA A 103 0.03 -5.80 6.28
C ALA A 103 -0.87 -4.76 5.63
N ARG A 104 -1.51 -5.14 4.51
CA ARG A 104 -2.55 -4.36 3.86
C ARG A 104 -3.84 -5.14 3.85
N ARG A 105 -4.94 -4.40 3.97
CA ARG A 105 -6.28 -4.93 3.90
C ARG A 105 -6.82 -4.73 2.49
N VAL A 106 -7.47 -5.75 1.98
CA VAL A 106 -7.90 -5.81 0.60
C VAL A 106 -9.29 -6.41 0.58
N GLU A 107 -10.22 -5.68 -0.02
CA GLU A 107 -11.59 -6.15 -0.25
C GLU A 107 -11.61 -7.05 -1.48
N VAL A 108 -12.27 -8.19 -1.37
CA VAL A 108 -12.49 -9.11 -2.48
C VAL A 108 -13.88 -8.88 -3.05
N LEU A 109 -13.90 -8.48 -4.31
CA LEU A 109 -15.10 -8.39 -5.12
C LEU A 109 -15.04 -9.49 -6.18
N HIS A 110 -16.19 -10.07 -6.50
CA HIS A 110 -16.30 -11.03 -7.59
C HIS A 110 -17.36 -10.52 -8.55
N LEU A 111 -16.91 -9.94 -9.67
CA LEU A 111 -17.75 -9.25 -10.64
C LEU A 111 -17.55 -9.91 -12.01
N GLY A 112 -18.63 -10.42 -12.59
CA GLY A 112 -18.57 -11.00 -13.95
C GLY A 112 -17.74 -12.28 -14.08
N GLY A 113 -17.51 -13.02 -12.99
CA GLY A 113 -16.70 -14.25 -12.99
C GLY A 113 -15.20 -14.03 -12.81
N VAL A 114 -14.79 -12.83 -12.39
CA VAL A 114 -13.39 -12.45 -12.16
C VAL A 114 -13.25 -11.91 -10.74
N PHE A 115 -12.17 -12.28 -10.05
CA PHE A 115 -11.78 -11.71 -8.78
C PHE A 115 -11.16 -10.32 -8.96
N LEU A 116 -11.66 -9.35 -8.22
CA LEU A 116 -11.11 -8.00 -8.13
C LEU A 116 -10.74 -7.71 -6.68
N LEU A 117 -9.50 -7.29 -6.47
CA LEU A 117 -8.91 -7.00 -5.19
C LEU A 117 -8.74 -5.48 -5.04
N VAL A 118 -9.56 -4.88 -4.19
CA VAL A 118 -9.53 -3.43 -3.95
C VAL A 118 -8.82 -3.14 -2.64
N ALA A 119 -7.71 -2.42 -2.71
CA ALA A 119 -7.01 -1.94 -1.51
C ALA A 119 -7.89 -0.91 -0.77
N ARG A 120 -8.51 -1.32 0.33
CA ARG A 120 -9.05 -0.38 1.33
C ARG A 120 -7.87 0.05 2.18
N GLY A 121 -7.53 1.33 2.14
CA GLY A 121 -6.30 1.89 2.72
C GLY A 121 -6.00 1.47 4.17
N VAL A 122 -4.75 1.70 4.58
CA VAL A 122 -4.25 1.43 5.94
C VAL A 122 -4.74 2.48 6.93
#